data_AF-A0A0B0P6D1-F1
#
_entry.id   AF-A0A0B0P6D1-F1
#
_cell.length_a   1.000
_cell.length_b   1.000
_cell.length_c   1.000
_cell.angle_alpha   90.00
_cell.angle_beta   90.00
_cell.angle_gamma   90.00
#
_symmetry.space_group_name_H-M   'P 1'
#
loop_
_entity.id
_entity.type
_entity.pdbx_description
1 polymer ?
#
loop_
_entity_poly.entity_id
_entity_poly.type
_entity_poly.pdbx_seq_one_letter_code
_entity_poly.pdbx_strand_id
1 'polypeptide(L)'
;MWHINYKSWHQMSDSNKNQTLENIKIFALEISDNYVKKDREQVRTSSRQKQKFTHTAGSKSFAYIDEAEELPSSQKVGRCQLFDITHRKKDESPMTSEAIEIMEKLKDKKTEYETIVSSDSSINVDDIDNRIITEVLGPEKYGWVRFQGSFVNPKQYFGSSSQQYMPSGSQAQVKVQRLRDQMA
;
A
#
# COMPACT_ATOMS: atom_id res chain seq x y z
N MET A 1 8.47 -16.05 35.30
CA MET A 1 9.81 -15.42 35.36
C MET A 1 10.78 -16.46 35.90
N TRP A 2 11.65 -17.00 35.05
CA TRP A 2 12.61 -18.05 35.45
C TRP A 2 13.74 -17.40 36.25
N HIS A 3 13.87 -17.73 37.53
CA HIS A 3 14.93 -17.21 38.40
C HIS A 3 16.11 -18.20 38.41
N ILE A 4 17.01 -18.08 37.44
CA ILE A 4 18.20 -18.94 37.36
C ILE A 4 19.31 -18.28 38.18
N ASN A 5 19.73 -18.90 39.29
CA ASN A 5 20.88 -18.47 40.07
C ASN A 5 22.19 -18.93 39.41
N TYR A 6 23.18 -18.03 39.30
CA TYR A 6 24.50 -18.28 38.71
C TYR A 6 25.20 -19.55 39.24
N LYS A 7 25.12 -19.83 40.55
CA LYS A 7 25.70 -21.05 41.15
C LYS A 7 25.01 -22.33 40.70
N SER A 8 23.70 -22.27 40.45
CA SER A 8 22.90 -23.42 39.99
C SER A 8 23.15 -23.73 38.51
N TRP A 9 23.38 -22.73 37.68
CA TRP A 9 23.63 -22.89 36.24
C TRP A 9 24.88 -23.72 35.94
N HIS A 10 25.98 -23.50 36.66
CA HIS A 10 27.22 -24.28 36.50
C HIS A 10 27.07 -25.76 36.89
N GLN A 11 26.09 -26.08 37.74
CA GLN A 11 25.80 -27.44 38.18
C GLN A 11 24.76 -28.15 37.29
N MET A 12 24.14 -27.47 36.32
CA MET A 12 23.17 -28.07 35.40
C MET A 12 23.87 -28.95 34.35
N SER A 13 23.21 -30.06 33.98
CA SER A 13 23.62 -30.86 32.83
C SER A 13 23.52 -30.05 31.54
N ASP A 14 24.37 -30.35 30.57
CA ASP A 14 24.44 -29.59 29.32
C ASP A 14 23.13 -29.67 28.51
N SER A 15 22.40 -30.79 28.60
CA SER A 15 21.06 -30.92 28.01
C SER A 15 20.08 -29.87 28.57
N ASN A 16 20.11 -29.62 29.87
CA ASN A 16 19.22 -28.63 30.51
C ASN A 16 19.65 -27.19 30.18
N LYS A 17 20.95 -26.92 30.03
CA LYS A 17 21.47 -25.62 29.56
C LYS A 17 21.04 -25.35 28.12
N ASN A 18 21.17 -26.34 27.23
CA ASN A 18 20.78 -26.22 25.82
C ASN A 18 19.28 -26.02 25.67
N GLN A 19 18.45 -26.77 26.42
CA GLN A 19 17.00 -26.56 26.42
C GLN A 19 16.62 -25.16 26.92
N THR A 20 17.31 -24.65 27.95
CA THR A 20 17.08 -23.30 28.47
C THR A 20 17.43 -22.24 27.43
N LEU A 21 18.55 -22.40 26.71
CA LEU A 21 18.95 -21.50 25.63
C LEU A 21 17.94 -21.50 24.49
N GLU A 22 17.46 -22.67 24.06
CA GLU A 22 16.45 -22.76 23.00
C GLU A 22 15.12 -22.09 23.41
N ASN A 23 14.68 -22.28 24.66
CA ASN A 23 13.49 -21.59 25.16
C ASN A 23 13.65 -20.06 25.20
N ILE A 24 14.84 -19.56 25.56
CA ILE A 24 15.16 -18.13 25.54
C ILE A 24 15.15 -17.61 24.09
N LYS A 25 15.70 -18.35 23.13
CA LYS A 25 15.67 -17.99 21.70
C LYS A 25 14.24 -17.92 21.17
N ILE A 26 13.40 -18.92 21.48
CA ILE A 26 11.99 -18.94 21.07
C ILE A 26 11.25 -17.73 21.64
N PHE A 27 11.44 -17.43 22.93
CA PHE A 27 10.82 -16.27 23.57
C PHE A 27 11.28 -14.96 22.92
N ALA A 28 12.58 -14.81 22.63
CA ALA A 28 13.10 -13.61 21.97
C ALA A 28 12.51 -13.42 20.55
N LEU A 29 12.34 -14.52 19.80
CA LEU A 29 11.70 -14.50 18.48
C LEU A 29 10.22 -14.10 18.58
N GLU A 30 9.48 -14.66 19.54
CA GLU A 30 8.07 -14.31 19.76
C GLU A 30 7.89 -12.83 20.11
N ILE A 31 8.74 -12.29 20.99
CA ILE A 31 8.74 -10.87 21.35
C ILE A 31 9.04 -9.99 20.14
N SER A 32 10.01 -10.40 19.30
CA SER A 32 10.34 -9.70 18.06
C SER A 32 9.17 -9.67 17.07
N ASP A 33 8.54 -10.81 16.83
CA ASP A 33 7.41 -10.92 15.90
C ASP A 33 6.21 -10.10 16.38
N ASN A 34 5.93 -10.10 17.68
CA ASN A 34 4.87 -9.29 18.28
C ASN A 34 5.15 -7.79 18.13
N TYR A 35 6.41 -7.36 18.27
CA TYR A 35 6.79 -5.97 18.04
C TYR A 35 6.58 -5.57 16.57
N VAL A 36 7.03 -6.40 15.61
CA VAL A 36 6.83 -6.15 14.18
C VAL A 36 5.35 -6.11 13.81
N LYS A 37 4.53 -7.00 14.36
CA LYS A 37 3.07 -6.98 14.16
C LYS A 37 2.45 -5.69 14.66
N LYS A 38 2.83 -5.22 15.84
CA LYS A 38 2.32 -3.99 16.46
C LYS A 38 2.68 -2.74 15.64
N ASP A 39 3.91 -2.65 15.16
CA ASP A 39 4.35 -1.56 14.28
C ASP A 39 3.54 -1.53 12.97
N ARG A 40 3.36 -2.69 12.32
CA ARG A 40 2.53 -2.80 11.11
C ARG A 40 1.08 -2.36 11.35
N GLU A 41 0.51 -2.71 12.49
CA GLU A 41 -0.85 -2.32 12.86
C GLU A 41 -0.97 -0.80 13.05
N GLN A 42 0.03 -0.18 13.70
CA GLN A 42 0.10 1.27 13.86
C GLN A 42 0.21 2.00 12.51
N VAL A 43 1.04 1.48 11.59
CA VAL A 43 1.16 2.00 10.22
C VAL A 43 -0.16 1.88 9.46
N ARG A 44 -0.85 0.74 9.56
CA ARG A 44 -2.17 0.56 8.93
C ARG A 44 -3.22 1.51 9.47
N THR A 45 -3.26 1.72 10.78
CA THR A 45 -4.23 2.60 11.43
C THR A 45 -3.99 4.06 11.08
N SER A 46 -2.75 4.54 11.13
CA SER A 46 -2.41 5.90 10.70
C SER A 46 -2.66 6.14 9.20
N SER A 47 -2.50 5.11 8.36
CA SER A 47 -2.82 5.17 6.94
C SER A 47 -4.33 5.28 6.71
N ARG A 48 -5.14 4.44 7.40
CA ARG A 48 -6.61 4.52 7.34
C ARG A 48 -7.14 5.89 7.80
N GLN A 49 -6.55 6.46 8.86
CA GLN A 49 -6.90 7.80 9.33
C GLN A 49 -6.62 8.91 8.30
N LYS A 50 -5.62 8.70 7.42
CA LYS A 50 -5.26 9.64 6.36
C LYS A 50 -5.98 9.35 5.04
N GLN A 51 -6.81 8.31 4.98
CA GLN A 51 -7.61 8.02 3.80
C GLN A 51 -8.71 9.06 3.68
N LYS A 52 -8.56 9.96 2.69
CA LYS A 52 -9.50 11.07 2.45
C LYS A 52 -10.69 10.67 1.57
N PHE A 53 -10.48 9.73 0.65
CA PHE A 53 -11.51 9.30 -0.30
C PHE A 53 -12.12 7.98 0.17
N THR A 54 -13.42 8.02 0.47
CA THR A 54 -14.23 6.84 0.74
C THR A 54 -14.63 6.16 -0.57
N HIS A 55 -14.89 4.84 -0.52
CA HIS A 55 -15.43 4.13 -1.68
C HIS A 55 -16.82 4.71 -1.98
N THR A 56 -16.97 5.27 -3.19
CA THR A 56 -18.15 6.08 -3.51
C THR A 56 -19.10 5.38 -4.49
N ALA A 57 -18.64 4.30 -5.13
CA ALA A 57 -19.42 3.42 -6.00
C ALA A 57 -20.57 2.65 -5.31
N GLY A 58 -20.71 2.78 -3.98
CA GLY A 58 -21.70 2.05 -3.19
C GLY A 58 -21.48 0.54 -3.28
N SER A 59 -22.53 -0.21 -3.64
CA SER A 59 -22.48 -1.66 -3.85
C SER A 59 -21.99 -2.07 -5.24
N LYS A 60 -21.75 -1.12 -6.14
CA LYS A 60 -21.24 -1.41 -7.48
C LYS A 60 -19.72 -1.55 -7.43
N SER A 61 -19.19 -2.56 -8.12
CA SER A 61 -17.76 -2.65 -8.37
C SER A 61 -17.35 -1.66 -9.46
N PHE A 62 -16.07 -1.27 -9.50
CA PHE A 62 -15.55 -0.47 -10.61
C PHE A 62 -15.69 -1.18 -11.95
N ALA A 63 -15.47 -2.50 -12.01
CA ALA A 63 -15.66 -3.29 -13.22
C ALA A 63 -17.09 -3.21 -13.77
N TYR A 64 -18.10 -3.20 -12.89
CA TYR A 64 -19.50 -3.03 -13.30
C TYR A 64 -19.76 -1.62 -13.84
N ILE A 65 -19.12 -0.60 -13.25
CA ILE A 65 -19.26 0.79 -13.71
C ILE A 65 -18.59 0.96 -15.08
N ASP A 66 -17.38 0.41 -15.25
CA ASP A 66 -16.65 0.42 -16.52
C ASP A 66 -17.51 -0.23 -17.62
N GLU A 67 -18.03 -1.44 -17.39
CA GLU A 67 -18.87 -2.16 -18.36
C GLU A 67 -20.15 -1.37 -18.71
N ALA A 68 -20.83 -0.80 -17.71
CA ALA A 68 -22.06 -0.05 -17.94
C ALA A 68 -21.85 1.21 -18.80
N GLU A 69 -20.66 1.80 -18.76
CA GLU A 69 -20.29 3.02 -19.49
C GLU A 69 -19.59 2.72 -20.84
N GLU A 70 -18.92 1.57 -20.94
CA GLU A 70 -18.38 1.05 -22.21
C GLU A 70 -19.51 0.70 -23.20
N LEU A 71 -20.63 0.16 -22.72
CA LEU A 71 -21.78 -0.21 -23.57
C LEU A 71 -22.31 0.95 -24.45
N PRO A 72 -22.56 2.16 -23.92
CA PRO A 72 -22.99 3.29 -24.74
C PRO A 72 -21.85 3.95 -25.54
N SER A 73 -20.62 3.96 -25.03
CA SER A 73 -19.50 4.71 -25.64
C SER A 73 -18.67 3.89 -26.63
N SER A 74 -18.77 2.55 -26.58
CA SER A 74 -17.88 1.61 -27.29
C SER A 74 -16.38 1.86 -27.04
N GLN A 75 -16.05 2.63 -25.99
CA GLN A 75 -14.71 3.04 -25.64
C GLN A 75 -14.46 2.73 -24.17
N LYS A 76 -13.29 2.13 -23.88
CA LYS A 76 -12.87 1.83 -22.51
C LYS A 76 -12.85 3.11 -21.67
N VAL A 77 -13.49 3.05 -20.50
CA VAL A 77 -13.51 4.17 -19.55
C VAL A 77 -12.10 4.39 -19.01
N GLY A 78 -11.57 5.60 -19.22
CA GLY A 78 -10.28 6.01 -18.64
C GLY A 78 -10.36 6.16 -17.12
N ARG A 79 -9.23 6.08 -16.41
CA ARG A 79 -9.19 6.23 -14.94
C ARG A 79 -9.67 7.60 -14.48
N CYS A 80 -9.36 8.64 -15.24
CA CYS A 80 -9.85 9.99 -14.95
C CYS A 80 -11.38 10.07 -15.08
N GLN A 81 -11.96 9.46 -16.12
CA GLN A 81 -13.41 9.42 -16.32
C GLN A 81 -14.11 8.56 -15.26
N LEU A 82 -13.51 7.44 -14.88
CA LEU A 82 -14.00 6.60 -13.79
C LEU A 82 -14.04 7.39 -12.47
N PHE A 83 -13.05 8.26 -12.21
CA PHE A 83 -13.04 9.16 -11.05
C PHE A 83 -14.24 10.09 -11.06
N ASP A 84 -14.53 10.70 -12.21
CA ASP A 84 -15.67 11.60 -12.39
C ASP A 84 -17.00 10.88 -12.11
N ILE A 85 -17.21 9.69 -12.69
CA ILE A 85 -18.45 8.91 -12.53
C ILE A 85 -18.64 8.51 -11.07
N THR A 86 -17.58 8.02 -10.43
CA THR A 86 -17.67 7.44 -9.09
C THR A 86 -17.78 8.48 -7.99
N HIS A 87 -17.37 9.73 -8.22
CA HIS A 87 -17.48 10.83 -7.24
C HIS A 87 -18.62 11.82 -7.54
N ARG A 88 -19.52 11.45 -8.45
CA ARG A 88 -20.79 12.13 -8.69
C ARG A 88 -21.94 11.38 -8.02
N LYS A 89 -22.93 12.14 -7.59
CA LYS A 89 -24.22 11.61 -7.14
C LYS A 89 -25.07 11.20 -8.35
N LYS A 90 -26.21 10.58 -8.08
CA LYS A 90 -27.19 10.19 -9.11
C LYS A 90 -27.77 11.36 -9.90
N ASP A 91 -27.75 12.56 -9.34
CA ASP A 91 -28.17 13.81 -10.00
C ASP A 91 -27.02 14.49 -10.75
N GLU A 92 -25.90 13.77 -10.96
CA GLU A 92 -24.66 14.23 -11.58
C GLU A 92 -23.91 15.33 -10.81
N SER A 93 -24.42 15.77 -9.65
CA SER A 93 -23.72 16.73 -8.82
C SER A 93 -22.49 16.10 -8.17
N PRO A 94 -21.39 16.84 -8.04
CA PRO A 94 -20.19 16.37 -7.35
C PRO A 94 -20.48 16.14 -5.86
N MET A 95 -19.87 15.10 -5.28
CA MET A 95 -20.17 14.71 -3.90
C MET A 95 -19.59 15.63 -2.84
N THR A 96 -18.42 16.23 -3.09
CA THR A 96 -17.73 17.14 -2.16
C THR A 96 -17.00 18.23 -2.94
N SER A 97 -16.70 19.36 -2.30
CA SER A 97 -15.90 20.44 -2.92
C SER A 97 -14.46 20.01 -3.26
N GLU A 98 -13.86 19.10 -2.46
CA GLU A 98 -12.54 18.52 -2.77
C GLU A 98 -12.60 17.67 -4.05
N ALA A 99 -13.69 16.91 -4.25
CA ALA A 99 -13.90 16.17 -5.49
C ALA A 99 -14.03 17.12 -6.69
N ILE A 100 -14.71 18.27 -6.55
CA ILE A 100 -14.80 19.29 -7.61
C ILE A 100 -13.41 19.75 -8.03
N GLU A 101 -12.60 20.18 -7.08
CA GLU A 101 -11.24 20.69 -7.35
C GLU A 101 -10.37 19.63 -8.05
N ILE A 102 -10.51 18.36 -7.66
CA ILE A 102 -9.77 17.26 -8.28
C ILE A 102 -10.28 16.98 -9.69
N MET A 103 -11.59 16.91 -9.90
CA MET A 103 -12.19 16.70 -11.23
C MET A 103 -11.74 17.80 -12.21
N GLU A 104 -11.73 19.06 -11.77
CA GLU A 104 -11.23 20.19 -12.57
C GLU A 104 -9.76 20.00 -12.93
N LYS A 105 -8.89 19.70 -11.95
CA LYS A 105 -7.47 19.44 -12.21
C LYS A 105 -7.22 18.27 -13.14
N LEU A 106 -7.98 17.18 -12.99
CA LEU A 106 -7.88 16.00 -13.87
C LEU A 106 -8.28 16.36 -15.30
N LYS A 107 -9.36 17.14 -15.47
CA LYS A 107 -9.82 17.59 -16.78
C LYS A 107 -8.80 18.52 -17.46
N ASP A 108 -8.28 19.50 -16.73
CA ASP A 108 -7.26 20.42 -17.23
C ASP A 108 -6.01 19.65 -17.69
N LYS A 109 -5.50 18.75 -16.84
CA LYS A 109 -4.35 17.90 -17.17
C LYS A 109 -4.61 16.97 -18.34
N LYS A 110 -5.81 16.40 -18.45
CA LYS A 110 -6.19 15.56 -19.59
C LYS A 110 -6.10 16.33 -20.90
N THR A 111 -6.66 17.54 -20.94
CA THR A 111 -6.57 18.39 -22.13
C THR A 111 -5.12 18.78 -22.47
N GLU A 112 -4.29 19.09 -21.47
CA GLU A 112 -2.85 19.34 -21.65
C GLU A 112 -2.17 18.14 -22.34
N TYR A 113 -2.37 16.93 -21.81
CA TYR A 113 -1.75 15.73 -22.38
C TYR A 113 -2.32 15.31 -23.74
N GLU A 114 -3.61 15.50 -24.00
CA GLU A 114 -4.21 15.26 -25.33
C GLU A 114 -3.56 16.14 -26.41
N THR A 115 -3.23 17.41 -26.09
CA THR A 115 -2.49 18.27 -27.03
C THR A 115 -1.07 17.76 -27.30
N ILE A 116 -0.41 17.18 -26.29
CA ILE A 116 0.92 16.59 -26.42
C ILE A 116 0.87 15.32 -27.27
N VAL A 117 -0.10 14.43 -27.03
CA VAL A 117 -0.31 13.19 -27.82
C VAL A 117 -0.57 13.49 -29.29
N SER A 118 -1.35 14.53 -29.56
CA SER A 118 -1.60 15.00 -30.93
C SER A 118 -0.29 15.37 -31.65
N SER A 119 0.77 15.71 -30.89
CA SER A 119 2.11 16.00 -31.40
C SER A 119 3.07 14.80 -31.39
N ASP A 120 2.92 13.86 -30.45
CA ASP A 120 3.74 12.65 -30.31
C ASP A 120 2.86 11.39 -30.16
N SER A 121 2.59 10.75 -31.29
CA SER A 121 1.72 9.56 -31.40
C SER A 121 2.27 8.29 -30.74
N SER A 122 3.47 8.32 -30.16
CA SER A 122 4.10 7.14 -29.53
C SER A 122 3.64 6.87 -28.09
N ILE A 123 2.87 7.78 -27.50
CA ILE A 123 2.46 7.74 -26.10
C ILE A 123 1.16 6.92 -25.96
N ASN A 124 1.17 5.90 -25.09
CA ASN A 124 -0.01 5.07 -24.81
C ASN A 124 -1.01 5.80 -23.90
N VAL A 125 -2.28 5.87 -24.30
CA VAL A 125 -3.37 6.57 -23.57
C VAL A 125 -3.57 6.05 -22.14
N ASP A 126 -3.48 4.74 -21.90
CA ASP A 126 -3.58 4.18 -20.55
C ASP A 126 -2.42 4.66 -19.64
N ASP A 127 -1.25 4.95 -20.21
CA ASP A 127 -0.09 5.47 -19.49
C ASP A 127 -0.27 6.94 -19.10
N ILE A 128 -1.02 7.69 -19.91
CA ILE A 128 -1.31 9.11 -19.68
C ILE A 128 -2.25 9.30 -18.50
N ASP A 129 -3.35 8.55 -18.44
CA ASP A 129 -4.29 8.62 -17.32
C ASP A 129 -3.59 8.28 -15.99
N ASN A 130 -2.72 7.26 -15.98
CA ASN A 130 -1.91 6.90 -14.81
C ASN A 130 -0.98 8.05 -14.38
N ARG A 131 -0.35 8.70 -15.35
CA ARG A 131 0.53 9.84 -15.12
C ARG A 131 -0.23 11.04 -14.58
N ILE A 132 -1.38 11.39 -15.18
CA ILE A 132 -2.24 12.49 -14.72
C ILE A 132 -2.70 12.26 -13.29
N ILE A 133 -3.20 11.05 -12.98
CA ILE A 133 -3.64 10.69 -11.64
C ILE A 133 -2.48 10.82 -10.64
N THR A 134 -1.27 10.43 -11.04
CA THR A 134 -0.07 10.56 -10.22
C THR A 134 0.33 12.02 -9.98
N GLU A 135 0.17 12.91 -10.98
CA GLU A 135 0.44 14.33 -10.83
C GLU A 135 -0.60 15.03 -9.94
N VAL A 136 -1.88 14.70 -10.09
CA VAL A 136 -2.98 15.37 -9.37
C VAL A 136 -3.15 14.83 -7.95
N LEU A 137 -3.14 13.50 -7.78
CA LEU A 137 -3.36 12.86 -6.48
C LEU A 137 -2.04 12.50 -5.77
N GLY A 138 -0.92 12.46 -6.49
CA GLY A 138 0.37 11.97 -6.02
C GLY A 138 0.60 10.48 -6.29
N PRO A 139 1.83 9.97 -6.08
CA PRO A 139 2.20 8.58 -6.39
C PRO A 139 1.53 7.56 -5.48
N GLU A 140 1.03 6.45 -6.01
CA GLU A 140 0.42 5.38 -5.22
C GLU A 140 1.35 4.87 -4.12
N LYS A 141 0.81 4.66 -2.91
CA LYS A 141 1.60 4.28 -1.73
C LYS A 141 1.44 2.80 -1.43
N TYR A 142 2.52 2.16 -1.01
CA TYR A 142 2.48 0.75 -0.65
C TYR A 142 1.45 0.48 0.45
N GLY A 143 0.57 -0.51 0.20
CA GLY A 143 -0.53 -0.87 1.11
C GLY A 143 -1.74 0.08 1.08
N TRP A 144 -1.77 1.05 0.17
CA TRP A 144 -2.87 2.01 0.01
C TRP A 144 -3.23 2.20 -1.47
N VAL A 145 -4.39 1.65 -1.84
CA VAL A 145 -5.05 1.93 -3.12
C VAL A 145 -5.79 3.27 -3.03
N ARG A 146 -5.44 4.24 -3.89
CA ARG A 146 -6.04 5.58 -3.84
C ARG A 146 -7.44 5.63 -4.44
N PHE A 147 -7.66 4.94 -5.55
CA PHE A 147 -8.86 5.09 -6.37
C PHE A 147 -9.31 3.77 -6.98
N GLN A 148 -8.47 3.15 -7.81
CA GLN A 148 -8.72 1.86 -8.43
C GLN A 148 -7.47 0.99 -8.22
N GLY A 149 -7.60 -0.15 -7.54
CA GLY A 149 -6.48 -1.04 -7.18
C GLY A 149 -6.04 -1.96 -8.31
N SER A 150 -6.51 -1.70 -9.52
CA SER A 150 -6.21 -2.47 -10.72
C SER A 150 -5.48 -1.56 -11.71
N PHE A 151 -4.34 -2.07 -12.21
CA PHE A 151 -3.54 -1.61 -13.35
C PHE A 151 -2.11 -1.12 -13.13
N VAL A 152 -1.59 -1.25 -11.91
CA VAL A 152 -0.16 -1.59 -11.75
C VAL A 152 -0.08 -2.63 -10.66
N ASN A 153 0.40 -3.84 -11.00
CA ASN A 153 0.74 -4.78 -9.95
C ASN A 153 1.78 -4.08 -9.07
N PRO A 154 1.68 -4.08 -7.73
CA PRO A 154 2.75 -3.55 -6.89
C PRO A 154 4.13 -4.04 -7.32
N LYS A 155 4.22 -5.22 -7.95
CA LYS A 155 5.45 -5.75 -8.58
C LYS A 155 6.04 -4.91 -9.72
N GLN A 156 5.25 -4.18 -10.49
CA GLN A 156 5.73 -3.35 -11.61
C GLN A 156 6.26 -1.99 -11.14
N TYR A 157 5.74 -1.46 -10.04
CA TYR A 157 6.18 -0.18 -9.45
C TYR A 157 7.26 -0.37 -8.36
N PHE A 158 7.17 -1.46 -7.58
CA PHE A 158 8.08 -1.78 -6.45
C PHE A 158 9.05 -2.94 -6.76
N GLY A 159 9.01 -3.51 -7.97
CA GLY A 159 9.74 -4.74 -8.33
C GLY A 159 9.09 -6.01 -7.76
N SER A 160 9.43 -7.19 -8.31
CA SER A 160 9.01 -8.52 -7.82
C SER A 160 9.40 -8.80 -6.36
N SER A 161 10.16 -7.90 -5.76
CA SER A 161 10.62 -7.83 -4.40
C SER A 161 9.60 -7.23 -3.42
N SER A 162 8.28 -7.39 -3.64
CA SER A 162 7.29 -6.95 -2.63
C SER A 162 7.45 -7.66 -1.28
N GLN A 163 8.25 -8.74 -1.21
CA GLN A 163 8.73 -9.36 0.02
C GLN A 163 10.06 -8.77 0.56
N GLN A 164 10.88 -8.11 -0.27
CA GLN A 164 12.14 -7.51 0.17
C GLN A 164 11.97 -6.12 0.78
N TYR A 165 10.81 -5.47 0.63
CA TYR A 165 10.46 -4.29 1.44
C TYR A 165 9.83 -4.72 2.78
N MET A 166 10.54 -5.58 3.52
CA MET A 166 10.71 -5.23 4.93
C MET A 166 11.41 -3.86 4.92
N PRO A 167 11.03 -2.87 5.74
CA PRO A 167 11.92 -1.75 5.95
C PRO A 167 13.18 -2.35 6.57
N SER A 168 14.21 -2.60 5.76
CA SER A 168 15.52 -3.10 6.17
C SER A 168 16.23 -2.17 7.17
N GLY A 169 15.57 -1.09 7.58
CA GLY A 169 15.99 -0.14 8.59
C GLY A 169 14.98 0.10 9.71
N SER A 170 14.03 -0.81 10.00
CA SER A 170 13.39 -0.69 11.32
C SER A 170 14.47 -0.93 12.37
N GLN A 171 14.65 0.02 13.29
CA GLN A 171 15.63 -0.08 14.36
C GLN A 171 15.52 -1.41 15.13
N ALA A 172 14.31 -1.96 15.20
CA ALA A 172 14.01 -3.28 15.75
C ALA A 172 14.64 -4.41 14.92
N GLN A 173 14.49 -4.43 13.60
CA GLN A 173 15.11 -5.45 12.75
C GLN A 173 16.64 -5.37 12.76
N VAL A 174 17.21 -4.15 12.75
CA VAL A 174 18.67 -3.95 12.88
C VAL A 174 19.17 -4.45 14.24
N LYS A 175 18.44 -4.19 15.34
CA LYS A 175 18.76 -4.74 16.67
C LYS A 175 18.66 -6.25 16.71
N VAL A 176 17.61 -6.83 16.13
CA VAL A 176 17.39 -8.27 16.10
C VAL A 176 18.47 -8.97 15.29
N GLN A 177 18.85 -8.43 14.12
CA GLN A 177 19.91 -9.00 13.30
C GLN A 177 21.28 -8.88 13.98
N ARG A 178 21.60 -7.71 14.57
CA ARG A 178 22.83 -7.52 15.36
C ARG A 178 22.92 -8.49 16.54
N LEU A 179 21.80 -8.76 17.22
CA LEU A 179 21.76 -9.76 18.30
C LEU A 179 21.96 -11.18 17.75
N ARG A 180 21.42 -11.51 16.58
CA ARG A 180 21.67 -12.81 15.92
C ARG A 180 23.15 -12.99 15.57
N ASP A 181 23.77 -11.98 14.98
CA ASP A 181 25.17 -12.04 14.54
C ASP A 181 26.16 -12.07 15.72
N GLN A 182 25.79 -11.53 16.90
CA GLN A 182 26.58 -11.62 18.13
C GLN A 182 26.50 -12.98 18.84
N MET A 183 25.54 -13.82 18.47
CA MET A 183 25.32 -15.13 19.08
C MET A 183 25.74 -16.30 18.18
N ALA A 184 26.26 -16.01 16.97
CA ALA A 184 26.91 -16.96 16.08
C ALA A 184 28.40 -17.09 16.44
#